data_AF-A0A2U1AZX1-F1
#
_entry.id   AF-A0A2U1AZX1-F1
#
_cell.length_a   1.000
_cell.length_b   1.000
_cell.length_c   1.000
_cell.angle_alpha   90.00
_cell.angle_beta   90.00
_cell.angle_gamma   90.00
#
_symmetry.space_group_name_H-M   'P 1'
#
loop_
_entity.id
_entity.type
_entity.pdbx_description
1 polymer ?
#
loop_
_entity_poly.entity_id
_entity_poly.type
_entity_poly.pdbx_seq_one_letter_code
_entity_poly.pdbx_strand_id
1 'polypeptide(L)'
;MKVFLYFCLMVFLNAGCSISTITMDQLQERKGTYYLNKKPFNGKAVSKFDNGNISGFIEFKNGIPNGKWIAYGYAGEIVQEGSFQPIIVNSNNSLTSDDIKRINLCTTREGAIEFTDVYVIVETNGILDKSRMKANVNAFLKSESISIKGDSINEIKIVKGEIDEDLI
;
A
#
# COMPACT_ATOMS: atom_id res chain seq x y z
N MET A 1 -26.86 51.67 -15.14
CA MET A 1 -26.11 50.52 -15.67
C MET A 1 -24.88 50.18 -14.81
N LYS A 2 -25.05 49.96 -13.50
CA LYS A 2 -23.98 49.53 -12.58
C LYS A 2 -24.40 48.36 -11.67
N VAL A 3 -25.69 48.04 -11.61
CA VAL A 3 -26.24 46.96 -10.77
C VAL A 3 -26.10 45.58 -11.44
N PHE A 4 -25.98 45.53 -12.78
CA PHE A 4 -25.80 44.27 -13.50
C PHE A 4 -24.35 43.73 -13.45
N LEU A 5 -23.37 44.56 -13.04
CA LEU A 5 -21.97 44.15 -12.96
C LEU A 5 -21.64 43.39 -11.66
N TYR A 6 -22.46 43.55 -10.62
CA TYR A 6 -22.26 42.85 -9.34
C TYR A 6 -22.84 41.43 -9.32
N PHE A 7 -23.74 41.08 -10.26
CA PHE A 7 -24.31 39.74 -10.32
C PHE A 7 -23.32 38.69 -10.89
N CYS A 8 -22.33 39.11 -11.66
CA CYS A 8 -21.24 38.22 -12.13
C CYS A 8 -20.16 37.96 -11.07
N LEU A 9 -20.11 38.72 -9.97
CA LEU A 9 -19.03 38.59 -8.97
C LEU A 9 -19.35 37.62 -7.81
N MET A 10 -20.59 37.11 -7.71
CA MET A 10 -21.03 36.27 -6.58
C MET A 10 -21.11 34.77 -6.88
N VAL A 11 -20.90 34.36 -8.15
CA VAL A 11 -21.08 32.95 -8.56
C VAL A 11 -19.81 32.11 -8.42
N PHE A 12 -18.64 32.72 -8.16
CA PHE A 12 -17.37 31.99 -8.03
C PHE A 12 -16.98 31.55 -6.60
N LEU A 13 -17.85 31.72 -5.61
CA LEU A 13 -17.56 31.38 -4.21
C LEU A 13 -18.03 29.98 -3.75
N ASN A 14 -18.57 29.15 -4.63
CA ASN A 14 -19.11 27.83 -4.26
C ASN A 14 -18.50 26.70 -5.09
N ALA A 15 -17.32 26.24 -4.66
CA ALA A 15 -16.95 24.83 -4.57
C ALA A 15 -15.45 24.71 -4.22
N GLY A 16 -15.04 25.30 -3.09
CA GLY A 16 -13.88 24.78 -2.39
C GLY A 16 -14.26 23.40 -1.83
N CYS A 17 -14.32 22.38 -2.70
CA CYS A 17 -14.39 21.01 -2.25
C CYS A 17 -13.06 20.74 -1.54
N SER A 18 -13.05 20.95 -0.23
CA SER A 18 -11.94 20.54 0.61
C SER A 18 -11.87 19.02 0.50
N ILE A 19 -11.13 18.52 -0.49
CA ILE A 19 -10.73 17.11 -0.54
C ILE A 19 -10.01 16.90 0.78
N SER A 20 -10.69 16.25 1.71
CA SER A 20 -10.09 15.80 2.96
C SER A 20 -9.07 14.76 2.58
N THR A 21 -7.79 15.11 2.63
CA THR A 21 -6.70 14.18 2.39
C THR A 21 -6.82 13.02 3.38
N ILE A 22 -7.07 11.82 2.88
CA ILE A 22 -7.12 10.62 3.71
C ILE A 22 -5.71 10.32 4.21
N THR A 23 -5.59 10.16 5.52
CA THR A 23 -4.34 9.81 6.18
C THR A 23 -4.29 8.30 6.44
N MET A 24 -3.08 7.75 6.53
CA MET A 24 -2.88 6.33 6.87
C MET A 24 -3.56 5.96 8.20
N ASP A 25 -3.56 6.86 9.18
CA ASP A 25 -4.17 6.64 10.52
C ASP A 25 -5.70 6.49 10.47
N GLN A 26 -6.34 6.95 9.39
CA GLN A 26 -7.78 6.78 9.20
C GLN A 26 -8.14 5.42 8.60
N LEU A 27 -7.14 4.66 8.11
CA LEU A 27 -7.35 3.35 7.53
C LEU A 27 -7.22 2.27 8.61
N GLN A 28 -8.17 1.35 8.62
CA GLN A 28 -8.13 0.15 9.46
C GLN A 28 -7.55 -0.99 8.63
N GLU A 29 -6.41 -1.54 9.02
CA GLU A 29 -5.87 -2.76 8.41
C GLU A 29 -6.55 -3.98 9.01
N ARG A 30 -7.00 -4.91 8.15
CA ARG A 30 -7.54 -6.21 8.54
C ARG A 30 -7.00 -7.26 7.58
N LYS A 31 -6.18 -8.20 8.08
CA LYS A 31 -5.60 -9.29 7.27
C LYS A 31 -4.96 -8.79 5.97
N GLY A 32 -4.09 -7.76 6.09
CA GLY A 32 -3.38 -7.18 4.96
C GLY A 32 -4.25 -6.42 3.96
N THR A 33 -5.46 -6.02 4.35
CA THR A 33 -6.39 -5.21 3.55
C THR A 33 -6.81 -3.98 4.34
N TYR A 34 -6.73 -2.80 3.73
CA TYR A 34 -7.01 -1.50 4.35
C TYR A 34 -8.45 -1.05 4.06
N TYR A 35 -9.14 -0.61 5.09
CA TYR A 35 -10.53 -0.19 5.04
C TYR A 35 -10.69 1.24 5.53
N LEU A 36 -11.52 2.03 4.84
CA LEU A 36 -12.05 3.30 5.33
C LEU A 36 -13.55 3.11 5.56
N ASN A 37 -14.02 3.34 6.78
CA ASN A 37 -15.44 3.19 7.13
C ASN A 37 -16.03 1.82 6.70
N LYS A 38 -15.31 0.73 7.03
CA LYS A 38 -15.67 -0.67 6.72
C LYS A 38 -15.71 -1.04 5.23
N LYS A 39 -15.29 -0.15 4.32
CA LYS A 39 -15.17 -0.43 2.87
C LYS A 39 -13.69 -0.51 2.46
N PRO A 40 -13.29 -1.46 1.60
CA PRO A 40 -11.92 -1.51 1.09
C PRO A 40 -11.53 -0.17 0.45
N PHE A 41 -10.41 0.39 0.90
CA PHE A 41 -10.01 1.73 0.50
C PHE A 41 -9.49 1.76 -0.94
N ASN A 42 -9.85 2.82 -1.68
CA ASN A 42 -9.34 3.06 -3.02
C ASN A 42 -8.84 4.51 -3.08
N GLY A 43 -7.66 4.70 -3.68
CA GLY A 43 -7.04 6.00 -3.84
C GLY A 43 -5.76 6.16 -3.02
N LYS A 44 -5.41 7.41 -2.74
CA LYS A 44 -4.16 7.79 -2.11
C LYS A 44 -4.38 8.07 -0.63
N ALA A 45 -3.57 7.44 0.23
CA ALA A 45 -3.50 7.80 1.64
C ALA A 45 -2.12 8.37 1.97
N VAL A 46 -2.07 9.39 2.82
CA VAL A 46 -0.85 10.10 3.18
C VAL A 46 -0.41 9.80 4.60
N SER A 47 0.90 9.77 4.82
CA SER A 47 1.49 9.83 6.16
C SER A 47 1.87 11.27 6.48
N LYS A 48 1.91 11.60 7.77
CA LYS A 48 2.33 12.92 8.24
C LYS A 48 3.50 12.79 9.21
N PHE A 49 4.33 13.82 9.26
CA PHE A 49 5.25 14.06 10.37
C PHE A 49 4.46 14.58 11.58
N ASP A 50 5.10 14.56 12.76
CA ASP A 50 4.54 15.10 14.00
C ASP A 50 4.14 16.58 13.89
N ASN A 51 4.83 17.34 13.04
CA ASN A 51 4.51 18.74 12.76
C ASN A 51 3.30 18.92 11.83
N GLY A 52 2.66 17.83 11.37
CA GLY A 52 1.49 17.83 10.51
C GLY A 52 1.77 17.89 9.00
N ASN A 53 3.02 18.11 8.58
CA ASN A 53 3.41 18.09 7.17
C ASN A 53 3.35 16.66 6.62
N ILE A 54 3.16 16.53 5.30
CA ILE A 54 3.12 15.23 4.63
C ILE A 54 4.52 14.61 4.64
N SER A 55 4.64 13.40 5.19
CA SER A 55 5.86 12.60 5.19
C SER A 55 5.88 11.54 4.08
N GLY A 56 4.76 11.31 3.41
CA GLY A 56 4.71 10.36 2.30
C GLY A 56 3.29 10.00 1.88
N PHE A 57 3.19 9.05 0.95
CA PHE A 57 1.91 8.47 0.54
C PHE A 57 2.06 7.05 0.00
N ILE A 58 0.93 6.34 -0.03
CA ILE A 58 0.77 5.04 -0.71
C ILE A 58 -0.53 5.05 -1.52
N GLU A 59 -0.49 4.47 -2.72
CA GLU A 59 -1.68 4.22 -3.55
C GLU A 59 -2.29 2.85 -3.26
N PHE A 60 -3.62 2.83 -3.15
CA PHE A 60 -4.42 1.65 -2.85
C PHE A 60 -5.47 1.40 -3.92
N LYS A 61 -5.69 0.12 -4.21
CA LYS A 61 -6.81 -0.38 -4.99
C LYS A 61 -7.47 -1.52 -4.24
N ASN A 62 -8.76 -1.43 -3.95
CA ASN A 62 -9.53 -2.43 -3.18
C ASN A 62 -8.89 -2.80 -1.82
N GLY A 63 -8.40 -1.80 -1.09
CA GLY A 63 -7.74 -1.94 0.20
C GLY A 63 -6.33 -2.52 0.13
N ILE A 64 -5.79 -2.68 -1.07
CA ILE A 64 -4.49 -3.31 -1.29
C ILE A 64 -3.51 -2.24 -1.79
N PRO A 65 -2.31 -2.08 -1.18
CA PRO A 65 -1.23 -1.29 -1.77
C PRO A 65 -0.97 -1.76 -3.19
N ASN A 66 -1.17 -0.85 -4.15
CA ASN A 66 -1.11 -1.14 -5.58
C ASN A 66 -0.84 0.16 -6.34
N GLY A 67 0.38 0.31 -6.83
CA GLY A 67 0.83 1.55 -7.47
C GLY A 67 1.91 2.26 -6.67
N LYS A 68 2.01 3.58 -6.86
CA LYS A 68 3.14 4.38 -6.38
C LYS A 68 3.09 4.58 -4.86
N TRP A 69 4.27 4.64 -4.25
CA TRP A 69 4.47 5.23 -2.93
C TRP A 69 5.68 6.15 -2.93
N ILE A 70 5.69 7.12 -2.01
CA ILE A 70 6.82 8.05 -1.79
C ILE A 70 6.98 8.28 -0.29
N ALA A 71 8.22 8.35 0.19
CA ALA A 71 8.60 8.93 1.47
C ALA A 71 9.37 10.23 1.23
N TYR A 72 8.96 11.28 1.94
CA TYR A 72 9.59 12.59 1.93
C TYR A 72 10.44 12.77 3.19
N GLY A 73 11.49 13.59 3.08
CA GLY A 73 12.21 14.13 4.23
C GLY A 73 11.55 15.40 4.77
N TYR A 74 12.07 15.91 5.88
CA TYR A 74 11.49 17.08 6.57
C TYR A 74 11.50 18.36 5.73
N ALA A 75 12.39 18.48 4.74
CA ALA A 75 12.43 19.60 3.81
C ALA A 75 11.61 19.36 2.53
N GLY A 76 10.88 18.23 2.44
CA GLY A 76 10.03 17.86 1.31
C GLY A 76 10.76 17.18 0.16
N GLU A 77 12.05 16.91 0.32
CA GLU A 77 12.86 16.10 -0.59
C GLU A 77 12.37 14.65 -0.63
N ILE A 78 12.49 13.97 -1.76
CA ILE A 78 12.20 12.53 -1.86
C ILE A 78 13.39 11.78 -1.25
N VAL A 79 13.15 11.05 -0.16
CA VAL A 79 14.16 10.18 0.46
C VAL A 79 14.08 8.77 -0.11
N GLN A 80 12.86 8.28 -0.37
CA GLN A 80 12.60 7.01 -1.02
C GLN A 80 11.35 7.09 -1.88
N GLU A 81 11.31 6.32 -2.95
CA GLU A 81 10.08 6.11 -3.73
C GLU A 81 10.02 4.69 -4.27
N GLY A 82 8.83 4.26 -4.68
CA GLY A 82 8.69 2.92 -5.21
C GLY A 82 7.29 2.61 -5.70
N SER A 83 7.06 1.32 -5.96
CA SER A 83 5.73 0.83 -6.32
C SER A 83 5.44 -0.54 -5.72
N PHE A 84 4.19 -0.71 -5.31
CA PHE A 84 3.62 -1.99 -4.92
C PHE A 84 2.97 -2.68 -6.11
N GLN A 85 3.29 -3.96 -6.30
CA GLN A 85 2.62 -4.86 -7.23
C GLN A 85 2.05 -6.06 -6.47
N PRO A 86 0.72 -6.14 -6.28
CA PRO A 86 0.09 -7.29 -5.66
C PRO A 86 -0.05 -8.46 -6.65
N ILE A 87 0.19 -9.68 -6.16
CA ILE A 87 0.01 -10.96 -6.84
C ILE A 87 -0.93 -11.80 -5.99
N ILE A 88 -2.15 -12.01 -6.47
CA ILE A 88 -3.12 -12.87 -5.79
C ILE A 88 -2.70 -14.32 -6.01
N VAL A 89 -2.54 -15.07 -4.92
CA VAL A 89 -2.14 -16.49 -4.97
C VAL A 89 -3.42 -17.31 -4.92
N ASN A 90 -3.66 -18.09 -5.98
CA ASN A 90 -4.82 -18.99 -6.08
C ASN A 90 -4.34 -20.45 -6.11
N SER A 91 -5.26 -21.39 -5.84
CA SER A 91 -5.00 -22.85 -5.83
C SER A 91 -4.31 -23.38 -7.10
N ASN A 92 -4.55 -22.75 -8.26
CA ASN A 92 -4.00 -23.18 -9.54
C ASN A 92 -2.53 -22.74 -9.76
N ASN A 93 -2.03 -21.85 -8.92
CA ASN A 93 -0.70 -21.24 -9.01
C ASN A 93 0.22 -21.74 -7.87
N SER A 94 -0.04 -22.99 -7.43
CA SER A 94 0.44 -23.69 -6.22
C SER A 94 1.81 -23.24 -5.67
N LEU A 95 1.78 -22.16 -4.89
CA LEU A 95 2.56 -22.04 -3.67
C LEU A 95 1.86 -22.95 -2.67
N THR A 96 2.51 -24.02 -2.26
CA THR A 96 1.95 -25.18 -1.55
C THR A 96 1.45 -24.93 -0.11
N SER A 97 0.73 -23.84 0.16
CA SER A 97 -0.09 -23.74 1.37
C SER A 97 -1.33 -22.90 1.11
N ASP A 98 -2.50 -23.46 1.46
CA ASP A 98 -3.80 -22.76 1.60
C ASP A 98 -3.72 -21.51 2.50
N ASP A 99 -2.59 -21.34 3.20
CA ASP A 99 -2.32 -20.23 4.10
C ASP A 99 -1.85 -18.95 3.41
N ILE A 100 -1.37 -18.94 2.15
CA ILE A 100 -0.92 -17.69 1.48
C ILE A 100 -2.06 -17.13 0.64
N LYS A 101 -2.52 -15.93 0.99
CA LYS A 101 -3.53 -15.18 0.25
C LYS A 101 -2.95 -14.41 -0.93
N ARG A 102 -1.81 -13.76 -0.69
CA ARG A 102 -1.26 -12.75 -1.59
C ARG A 102 0.21 -12.51 -1.35
N ILE A 103 0.92 -12.13 -2.41
CA ILE A 103 2.26 -11.57 -2.34
C ILE A 103 2.20 -10.10 -2.80
N ASN A 104 2.90 -9.18 -2.12
CA ASN A 104 3.14 -7.84 -2.66
C ASN A 104 4.63 -7.67 -2.88
N LEU A 105 4.99 -7.38 -4.11
CA LEU A 105 6.33 -6.93 -4.44
C LEU A 105 6.37 -5.42 -4.21
N CYS A 106 7.33 -4.96 -3.42
CA CYS A 106 7.60 -3.55 -3.21
C CYS A 106 8.99 -3.24 -3.74
N THR A 107 9.06 -2.67 -4.94
CA THR A 107 10.33 -2.17 -5.46
C THR A 107 10.54 -0.77 -4.92
N THR A 108 11.66 -0.58 -4.24
CA THR A 108 12.06 0.64 -3.57
C THR A 108 13.33 1.18 -4.22
N ARG A 109 13.36 2.49 -4.42
CA ARG A 109 14.54 3.24 -4.80
C ARG A 109 14.93 4.19 -3.67
N GLU A 110 16.19 4.12 -3.28
CA GLU A 110 16.82 5.00 -2.31
C GLU A 110 18.13 5.52 -2.89
N GLY A 111 18.13 6.78 -3.33
CA GLY A 111 19.23 7.34 -4.10
C GLY A 111 19.51 6.53 -5.37
N ALA A 112 20.72 5.97 -5.48
CA ALA A 112 21.15 5.14 -6.61
C ALA A 112 20.84 3.63 -6.43
N ILE A 113 20.33 3.23 -5.27
CA ILE A 113 20.07 1.82 -4.94
C ILE A 113 18.61 1.51 -5.27
N GLU A 114 18.37 0.37 -5.91
CA GLU A 114 17.04 -0.17 -6.17
C GLU A 114 16.98 -1.63 -5.65
N PHE A 115 15.97 -1.95 -4.85
CA PHE A 115 15.77 -3.27 -4.26
C PHE A 115 14.30 -3.62 -4.20
N THR A 116 13.99 -4.91 -4.04
CA THR A 116 12.60 -5.37 -3.88
C THR A 116 12.42 -6.12 -2.57
N ASP A 117 11.48 -5.64 -1.75
CA ASP A 117 10.94 -6.36 -0.60
C ASP A 117 9.70 -7.16 -1.02
N VAL A 118 9.52 -8.32 -0.40
CA VAL A 118 8.39 -9.21 -0.68
C VAL A 118 7.54 -9.40 0.57
N TYR A 119 6.29 -8.96 0.51
CA TYR A 119 5.32 -9.08 1.59
C TYR A 119 4.42 -10.28 1.31
N VAL A 120 4.48 -11.30 2.16
CA VAL A 120 3.66 -12.51 2.04
C VAL A 120 2.50 -12.38 3.04
N ILE A 121 1.30 -12.24 2.51
CA ILE A 121 0.07 -12.11 3.29
C ILE A 121 -0.54 -13.49 3.47
N VAL A 122 -0.72 -13.87 4.73
CA VAL A 122 -1.20 -15.20 5.10
C VAL A 122 -2.52 -15.16 5.87
N GLU A 123 -3.32 -16.22 5.76
CA GLU A 123 -4.60 -16.38 6.46
C GLU A 123 -4.50 -17.31 7.69
N THR A 124 -3.34 -17.92 7.93
CA THR A 124 -3.14 -18.85 9.06
C THR A 124 -2.68 -18.18 10.35
N ASN A 125 -3.24 -18.66 11.46
CA ASN A 125 -2.78 -18.36 12.81
C ASN A 125 -1.66 -19.32 13.28
N GLY A 126 -1.33 -20.35 12.49
CA GLY A 126 -0.34 -21.37 12.83
C GLY A 126 1.11 -20.88 12.87
N ILE A 127 2.00 -21.76 13.35
CA ILE A 127 3.45 -21.53 13.30
C ILE A 127 3.91 -21.66 11.85
N LEU A 128 4.57 -20.60 11.35
CA LEU A 128 5.08 -20.55 9.98
C LEU A 128 6.57 -20.79 9.95
N ASP A 129 7.00 -21.76 9.14
CA ASP A 129 8.40 -21.96 8.80
C ASP A 129 8.84 -20.90 7.78
N LYS A 130 9.51 -19.85 8.26
CA LYS A 130 9.97 -18.72 7.44
C LYS A 130 10.95 -19.14 6.35
N SER A 131 11.82 -20.12 6.62
CA SER A 131 12.85 -20.58 5.68
C SER A 131 12.21 -21.34 4.52
N ARG A 132 11.29 -22.26 4.82
CA ARG A 132 10.49 -22.96 3.81
C ARG A 132 9.62 -21.99 3.00
N MET A 133 8.98 -21.03 3.67
CA MET A 133 8.18 -20.00 3.02
C MET A 133 8.99 -19.20 2.01
N LYS A 134 10.20 -18.79 2.40
CA LYS A 134 11.13 -18.07 1.52
C LYS A 134 11.52 -18.88 0.29
N ALA A 135 11.84 -20.16 0.45
CA ALA A 135 12.15 -21.05 -0.67
C ALA A 135 10.96 -21.18 -1.64
N ASN A 136 9.75 -21.36 -1.11
CA ASN A 136 8.54 -21.49 -1.91
C ASN A 136 8.22 -20.22 -2.70
N VAL A 137 8.28 -19.05 -2.05
CA VAL A 137 8.04 -17.75 -2.70
C VAL A 137 9.05 -17.50 -3.82
N ASN A 138 10.33 -17.78 -3.59
CA ASN A 138 11.36 -17.69 -4.63
C ASN A 138 11.07 -18.60 -5.83
N ALA A 139 10.72 -19.86 -5.57
CA ALA A 139 10.41 -20.83 -6.61
C ALA A 139 9.20 -20.39 -7.46
N PHE A 140 8.16 -19.86 -6.80
CA PHE A 140 6.97 -19.34 -7.46
C PHE A 140 7.23 -18.11 -8.33
N LEU A 141 7.93 -17.10 -7.79
CA LEU A 141 8.24 -15.90 -8.57
C LEU A 141 9.05 -16.25 -9.83
N LYS A 142 9.94 -17.25 -9.72
CA LYS A 142 10.68 -17.79 -10.86
C LYS A 142 9.78 -18.56 -11.85
N SER A 143 8.87 -19.42 -11.37
CA SER A 143 7.99 -20.19 -12.26
C SER A 143 7.02 -19.33 -13.05
N GLU A 144 6.50 -18.27 -12.43
CA GLU A 144 5.60 -17.29 -13.07
C GLU A 144 6.34 -16.27 -13.95
N SER A 145 7.67 -16.39 -14.10
CA SER A 145 8.50 -15.43 -14.85
C SER A 145 8.34 -13.98 -14.35
N ILE A 146 8.08 -13.81 -13.05
CA ILE A 146 7.92 -12.50 -12.44
C ILE A 146 9.31 -11.93 -12.17
N SER A 147 9.67 -10.91 -12.93
CA SER A 147 10.94 -10.22 -12.78
C SER A 147 10.94 -9.40 -11.49
N ILE A 148 11.93 -9.64 -10.64
CA ILE A 148 12.21 -8.85 -9.45
C ILE A 148 13.31 -7.88 -9.83
N LYS A 149 13.11 -6.58 -9.57
CA LYS A 149 14.16 -5.59 -9.80
C LYS A 149 15.17 -5.61 -8.65
N GLY A 150 16.46 -5.62 -9.01
CA GLY A 150 17.58 -5.94 -8.11
C GLY A 150 17.86 -7.45 -8.09
N ASP A 151 19.12 -7.86 -8.10
CA ASP A 151 19.55 -9.26 -8.29
C ASP A 151 19.09 -10.23 -7.18
N SER A 152 18.39 -9.75 -6.14
CA SER A 152 17.88 -10.58 -5.04
C SER A 152 16.71 -9.93 -4.30
N ILE A 153 15.86 -10.77 -3.69
CA ILE A 153 14.88 -10.34 -2.68
C ILE A 153 15.64 -9.89 -1.43
N ASN A 154 15.44 -8.63 -1.03
CA ASN A 154 16.03 -8.07 0.18
C ASN A 154 15.44 -8.71 1.43
N GLU A 155 14.11 -8.64 1.58
CA GLU A 155 13.40 -9.21 2.73
C GLU A 155 12.10 -9.92 2.33
N ILE A 156 11.76 -10.98 3.07
CA ILE A 156 10.41 -11.57 3.06
C ILE A 156 9.72 -11.29 4.39
N LYS A 157 8.71 -10.43 4.35
CA LYS A 157 7.89 -10.07 5.51
C LYS A 157 6.61 -10.88 5.50
N ILE A 158 6.41 -11.68 6.55
CA ILE A 158 5.15 -12.40 6.73
C ILE A 158 4.20 -11.49 7.51
N VAL A 159 3.08 -11.14 6.89
CA VAL A 159 2.03 -10.32 7.52
C VAL A 159 0.89 -11.24 7.92
N LYS A 160 0.79 -11.49 9.23
CA LYS A 160 -0.41 -12.06 9.85
C LYS A 160 -1.33 -10.89 10.17
N GLY A 161 -2.57 -10.92 9.69
CA GLY A 161 -3.54 -9.94 10.17
C GLY A 161 -3.83 -10.17 11.64
N GLU A 162 -3.76 -9.14 12.46
CA GLU A 162 -4.45 -9.17 13.75
C GLU A 162 -5.96 -9.28 13.48
N ILE A 163 -6.61 -10.24 14.12
CA ILE A 163 -8.06 -10.24 14.25
C ILE A 163 -8.31 -9.29 15.40
N ASP A 164 -8.80 -8.10 15.12
CA ASP A 164 -9.35 -7.25 16.16
C ASP A 164 -10.66 -7.93 16.61
N GLU A 165 -10.60 -8.66 17.72
CA GLU A 165 -11.73 -9.44 18.27
C GLU A 165 -12.87 -8.53 18.80
N ASP A 166 -12.65 -7.22 18.85
CA ASP A 166 -13.53 -6.23 19.49
C ASP A 166 -14.70 -5.70 18.62
N LEU A 167 -15.12 -6.42 17.57
CA LEU A 167 -16.17 -5.93 16.64
C LEU A 167 -17.27 -6.95 16.28
N ILE A 168 -17.65 -7.83 17.21
CA ILE A 168 -18.96 -8.52 17.19
C ILE A 168 -19.95 -7.75 18.05
#